data_AF-N1U7D6-F1
#
_entry.id   AF-N1U7D6-F1
#
_cell.length_a   1.000
_cell.length_b   1.000
_cell.length_c   1.000
_cell.angle_alpha   90.00
_cell.angle_beta   90.00
_cell.angle_gamma   90.00
#
_symmetry.space_group_name_H-M   'P 1'
#
loop_
_entity.id
_entity.type
_entity.pdbx_description
1 polymer ?
#
loop_
_entity_poly.entity_id
_entity_poly.type
_entity_poly.pdbx_seq_one_letter_code
_entity_poly.pdbx_strand_id
1 'polypeptide(L)'
;MGAARIHSGLLMLGFHPSLSSVKRIIKRIKKLNGPFQGWKAWLLLLSQIKDYTLAMDLCRIQTVYGSTLYALAFIKLGSRKIVHFNIAPNPFSAE
;
A
#
# COMPACT_ATOMS: atom_id res chain seq x y z
N MET A 1 19.44 3.03 -18.43
CA MET A 1 20.84 2.66 -18.15
C MET A 1 20.86 1.26 -17.52
N GLY A 2 21.63 0.32 -18.05
CA GLY A 2 21.66 -1.08 -17.59
C GLY A 2 21.82 -2.10 -18.73
N ALA A 3 21.10 -1.89 -19.84
CA ALA A 3 21.15 -2.80 -20.99
C ALA A 3 22.53 -2.90 -21.66
N ALA A 4 23.26 -1.79 -21.79
CA ALA A 4 24.61 -1.78 -22.37
C ALA A 4 25.63 -2.54 -21.50
N ARG A 5 25.56 -2.37 -20.17
CA ARG A 5 26.44 -3.09 -19.23
C ARG A 5 26.15 -4.59 -19.17
N ILE A 6 24.87 -4.97 -19.26
CA ILE A 6 24.48 -6.38 -19.36
C ILE A 6 24.92 -6.97 -20.71
N HIS A 7 24.78 -6.21 -21.80
CA HIS A 7 25.22 -6.63 -23.14
C HIS A 7 26.73 -6.88 -23.20
N SER A 8 27.55 -5.96 -22.67
CA SER A 8 29.01 -6.16 -22.60
C SER A 8 29.39 -7.37 -21.75
N GLY A 9 28.72 -7.59 -20.61
CA GLY A 9 28.94 -8.78 -19.78
C GLY A 9 28.60 -10.09 -20.51
N LEU A 10 27.53 -10.10 -21.31
CA LEU A 10 27.16 -11.28 -22.12
C LEU A 10 28.19 -11.58 -23.20
N LEU A 11 28.76 -10.56 -23.84
CA LEU A 11 29.86 -10.72 -24.81
C LEU A 11 31.11 -11.33 -24.15
N MET A 12 31.46 -10.88 -22.95
CA MET A 12 32.61 -11.42 -22.21
C MET A 12 32.43 -12.89 -21.81
N LEU A 13 31.18 -13.35 -21.67
CA LEU A 13 30.85 -14.75 -21.40
C LEU A 13 30.73 -15.60 -22.68
N GLY A 14 31.02 -15.04 -23.87
CA GLY A 14 30.95 -15.73 -25.15
C GLY A 14 29.56 -15.75 -25.80
N PHE A 15 28.57 -15.04 -25.25
CA PHE A 15 27.26 -14.92 -25.86
C PHE A 15 27.19 -13.70 -26.77
N HIS A 16 26.54 -13.83 -27.93
CA HIS A 16 26.49 -12.77 -28.95
C HIS A 16 25.07 -12.22 -29.23
N PRO A 17 24.29 -11.82 -28.20
CA PRO A 17 22.98 -11.23 -28.44
C PRO A 17 23.11 -9.80 -28.99
N SER A 18 22.12 -9.35 -29.77
CA SER A 18 22.04 -7.94 -30.14
C SER A 18 21.65 -7.07 -28.93
N LEU A 19 22.14 -5.83 -28.88
CA LEU A 19 21.78 -4.87 -27.83
C LEU A 19 20.25 -4.62 -27.80
N SER A 20 19.60 -4.66 -28.96
CA SER A 20 18.13 -4.56 -29.08
C SER A 20 17.43 -5.75 -28.40
N SER A 21 17.97 -6.96 -28.52
CA SER A 21 17.45 -8.15 -27.82
C SER A 21 17.57 -8.01 -26.31
N VAL A 22 18.72 -7.54 -25.81
CA VAL A 22 18.94 -7.29 -24.38
C VAL A 22 17.95 -6.23 -23.87
N LYS A 23 17.78 -5.12 -24.59
CA LYS A 23 16.79 -4.08 -24.27
C LYS A 23 15.36 -4.65 -24.23
N ARG A 24 14.98 -5.46 -25.22
CA ARG A 24 13.66 -6.09 -25.33
C ARG A 24 13.38 -7.02 -24.15
N ILE A 25 14.34 -7.86 -23.77
CA ILE A 25 14.22 -8.79 -22.64
C ILE A 25 14.11 -8.02 -21.32
N ILE A 26 14.97 -7.03 -21.08
CA ILE A 26 14.88 -6.19 -19.87
C ILE A 26 13.53 -5.48 -19.78
N LYS A 27 13.02 -4.94 -20.90
CA LYS A 27 11.68 -4.32 -20.96
C LYS A 27 10.58 -5.34 -20.62
N ARG A 28 10.67 -6.57 -21.12
CA ARG A 28 9.72 -7.65 -20.81
C ARG A 28 9.74 -8.00 -19.32
N ILE A 29 10.92 -8.19 -18.72
CA ILE A 29 11.07 -8.50 -17.29
C ILE A 29 10.51 -7.37 -16.43
N LYS A 30 10.81 -6.11 -16.75
CA LYS A 30 10.26 -4.95 -16.01
C LYS A 30 8.75 -4.80 -16.16
N LYS A 31 8.18 -5.20 -17.30
CA LYS A 31 6.72 -5.21 -17.50
C LYS A 31 6.03 -6.32 -16.70
N LEU A 32 6.66 -7.49 -16.61
CA LEU A 32 6.20 -8.61 -15.75
C LEU A 32 6.26 -8.21 -14.26
N ASN A 33 7.34 -7.53 -13.86
CA ASN A 33 7.58 -7.08 -12.49
C ASN A 33 7.32 -5.58 -12.37
N GLY A 34 6.11 -5.12 -12.73
CA GLY A 34 5.75 -3.70 -12.63
C GLY A 34 6.15 -3.09 -11.27
N PRO A 35 6.47 -1.78 -11.21
CA PRO A 35 7.03 -1.15 -10.00
C PRO A 35 6.15 -1.29 -8.76
N PHE A 36 4.86 -1.56 -8.96
CA PHE A 36 3.92 -2.00 -7.93
C PHE A 36 3.45 -3.42 -8.27
N GLN A 37 3.71 -4.39 -7.39
CA GLN A 37 3.06 -5.71 -7.46
C GLN A 37 1.57 -5.65 -7.04
N GLY A 38 0.89 -4.54 -7.39
CA GLY A 38 -0.48 -4.22 -7.02
C GLY A 38 -0.78 -4.51 -5.55
N TRP A 39 -1.82 -5.29 -5.31
CA TRP A 39 -2.30 -5.69 -3.99
C TRP A 39 -1.26 -6.40 -3.12
N LYS A 40 -0.35 -7.19 -3.70
CA LYS A 40 0.67 -7.92 -2.90
C LYS A 40 1.66 -6.99 -2.23
N ALA A 41 2.11 -5.95 -2.94
CA ALA A 41 2.99 -4.94 -2.36
C ALA A 41 2.28 -4.14 -1.25
N TRP A 42 1.00 -3.83 -1.45
CA TRP A 42 0.17 -3.19 -0.43
C TRP A 42 -0.02 -4.06 0.82
N LEU A 43 -0.31 -5.35 0.67
CA LEU A 43 -0.43 -6.27 1.80
C LEU A 43 0.89 -6.43 2.57
N LEU A 44 2.02 -6.49 1.86
CA LEU A 44 3.35 -6.53 2.48
C LEU A 44 3.61 -5.24 3.26
N LEU A 45 3.32 -4.07 2.67
CA LEU A 45 3.44 -2.80 3.38
C LEU A 45 2.58 -2.80 4.65
N LEU A 46 1.30 -3.15 4.54
CA LEU A 46 0.38 -3.21 5.67
C LEU A 46 0.85 -4.19 6.75
N SER A 47 1.42 -5.33 6.38
CA SER A 47 1.93 -6.30 7.35
C SER A 47 3.14 -5.77 8.12
N GLN A 48 3.99 -4.96 7.49
CA GLN A 48 5.12 -4.30 8.15
C GLN A 48 4.64 -3.18 9.08
N ILE A 49 3.61 -2.43 8.68
CA ILE A 49 3.22 -1.20 9.40
C ILE A 49 2.11 -1.35 10.43
N LYS A 50 1.39 -2.48 10.43
CA LYS A 50 0.14 -2.65 11.21
C LYS A 50 0.29 -2.42 12.71
N ASP A 51 1.43 -2.76 13.31
CA ASP A 51 1.57 -2.76 14.78
C ASP A 51 1.82 -1.36 15.36
N TYR A 52 2.18 -0.40 14.52
CA TYR A 52 2.36 1.02 14.85
C TYR A 52 1.39 1.95 14.09
N THR A 53 0.40 1.38 13.40
CA THR A 53 -0.60 2.13 12.65
C THR A 53 -1.96 2.07 13.33
N LEU A 54 -2.61 3.24 13.43
CA LEU A 54 -4.00 3.38 13.85
C LEU A 54 -4.87 3.62 12.61
N ALA A 55 -5.92 2.84 12.47
CA ALA A 55 -7.04 3.18 11.60
C ALA A 55 -8.01 4.05 12.39
N MET A 56 -8.61 5.03 11.72
CA MET A 56 -9.62 5.90 12.29
C MET A 56 -10.86 5.84 11.41
N ASP A 57 -12.03 5.75 12.04
CA ASP A 57 -13.31 5.79 11.33
C ASP A 57 -14.31 6.67 12.10
N LEU A 58 -15.16 7.37 11.35
CA LEU A 58 -16.20 8.26 11.86
C LEU A 58 -17.55 7.80 11.31
N CYS A 59 -18.37 7.22 12.18
CA CYS A 59 -19.69 6.72 11.83
C CYS A 59 -20.77 7.72 12.22
N ARG A 60 -21.71 8.00 11.31
CA ARG A 60 -22.94 8.74 11.61
C ARG A 60 -24.02 7.75 12.05
N ILE A 61 -24.60 8.00 13.22
CA ILE A 61 -25.64 7.16 13.83
C ILE A 61 -26.94 7.96 13.84
N GLN A 62 -27.97 7.42 13.19
CA GLN A 62 -29.32 7.98 13.28
C GLN A 62 -30.07 7.27 14.40
N THR A 63 -30.54 8.02 15.40
CA THR A 63 -31.31 7.43 16.51
C THR A 63 -32.78 7.27 16.15
N VAL A 64 -33.48 6.41 16.88
CA VAL A 64 -34.94 6.22 16.77
C VAL A 64 -35.73 7.50 17.08
N TYR A 65 -35.15 8.44 17.81
CA TYR A 65 -35.74 9.73 18.17
C TYR A 65 -35.46 10.83 17.13
N GLY A 66 -34.84 10.48 15.99
CA GLY A 66 -34.53 11.44 14.92
C GLY A 66 -33.30 12.31 15.19
N SER A 67 -32.58 12.10 16.29
CA SER A 67 -31.31 12.79 16.55
C SER A 67 -30.15 12.11 15.81
N THR A 68 -29.14 12.89 15.43
CA THR A 68 -27.90 12.39 14.84
C THR A 68 -26.80 12.38 15.88
N LEU A 69 -26.09 11.26 16.00
CA LEU A 69 -24.87 11.14 16.79
C LEU A 69 -23.71 10.76 15.87
N TYR A 70 -22.50 11.08 16.29
CA TYR A 70 -21.27 10.78 15.57
C TYR A 70 -20.38 9.95 16.48
N ALA A 71 -19.97 8.76 16.01
CA ALA A 71 -19.08 7.86 16.72
C ALA A 71 -17.70 7.86 16.06
N LEU A 72 -16.68 8.27 16.79
CA LEU A 72 -15.29 8.26 16.37
C LEU A 72 -14.58 7.07 17.01
N ALA A 73 -13.97 6.21 16.19
CA ALA A 73 -13.23 5.04 16.64
C ALA A 73 -11.77 5.09 16.17
N PHE A 74 -10.84 4.85 17.10
CA PHE A 74 -9.43 4.59 16.78
C PHE A 74 -9.14 3.11 17.01
N ILE A 75 -8.63 2.44 15.97
CA ILE A 75 -8.45 0.98 15.94
C ILE A 75 -6.98 0.68 15.65
N LYS A 76 -6.32 -0.05 16.53
CA LYS A 76 -4.95 -0.53 16.27
C LYS A 76 -4.99 -1.57 15.16
N LEU A 77 -4.32 -1.30 14.04
CA LEU A 77 -4.43 -2.12 12.84
C LEU A 77 -3.88 -3.55 13.07
N GLY A 78 -2.81 -3.67 13.86
CA GLY A 78 -2.14 -4.94 14.16
C GLY A 78 -2.95 -5.92 14.99
N SER A 79 -3.65 -5.41 16.02
CA SER A 79 -4.44 -6.24 16.95
C SER A 79 -5.95 -6.18 16.72
N ARG A 80 -6.42 -5.29 15.82
CA ARG A 80 -7.84 -5.01 15.58
C ARG A 80 -8.62 -4.60 16.83
N LYS A 81 -7.94 -4.04 17.84
CA LYS A 81 -8.56 -3.55 19.07
C LYS A 81 -8.89 -2.08 18.94
N ILE A 82 -10.09 -1.69 19.40
CA ILE A 82 -10.46 -0.29 19.59
C ILE A 82 -9.67 0.23 20.79
N VAL A 83 -8.89 1.30 20.61
CA VAL A 83 -8.06 1.91 21.65
C VAL A 83 -8.68 3.18 22.22
N HIS A 84 -9.52 3.85 21.42
CA HIS A 84 -10.31 5.00 21.85
C HIS A 84 -11.63 5.02 21.08
N PHE A 85 -12.69 5.41 21.76
CA PHE A 85 -14.02 5.51 21.20
C PHE A 85 -14.76 6.67 21.86
N ASN A 86 -15.34 7.55 21.06
CA ASN A 86 -16.15 8.67 21.54
C ASN A 86 -17.44 8.80 20.74
N ILE A 87 -18.51 9.27 21.39
CA ILE A 87 -19.79 9.59 20.75
C ILE A 87 -20.16 11.04 21.09
N ALA A 88 -20.41 11.84 20.06
CA ALA A 88 -20.81 13.24 20.23
C ALA A 88 -22.02 13.61 19.35
N PRO A 89 -22.87 14.57 19.77
CA PRO A 89 -23.92 15.13 18.91
C PRO A 89 -23.37 16.01 17.78
N ASN A 90 -22.20 16.62 17.97
CA ASN A 90 -21.53 17.48 17.01
C ASN A 90 -20.14 16.88 16.66
N PRO A 91 -19.83 16.63 15.38
CA PRO A 91 -18.56 16.01 14.99
C PRO A 91 -17.35 16.93 15.14
N PHE A 92 -17.57 18.23 15.39
CA PHE A 92 -16.50 19.23 15.53
C PHE A 92 -16.35 19.78 16.95
N SER A 93 -17.16 19.33 17.92
CA SER A 93 -16.95 19.75 19.30
C SER A 93 -15.74 19.02 19.88
N ALA A 94 -14.68 19.75 20.16
CA ALA A 94 -13.69 19.34 21.14
C ALA A 94 -14.33 19.54 22.52
N GLU A 95 -14.52 18.46 23.27
CA GLU A 95 -14.71 18.56 24.73
C GLU A 95 -13.40 18.99 25.41
#